data_AF-A0A6B0V938-F1
#
_entry.id   AF-A0A6B0V938-F1
#
_cell.length_a   1.000
_cell.length_b   1.000
_cell.length_c   1.000
_cell.angle_alpha   90.00
_cell.angle_beta   90.00
_cell.angle_gamma   90.00
#
_symmetry.space_group_name_H-M   'P 1'
#
loop_
_entity.id
_entity.type
_entity.pdbx_description
1 polymer ?
#
loop_
_entity_poly.entity_id
_entity_poly.type
_entity_poly.pdbx_seq_one_letter_code
_entity_poly.pdbx_strand_id
1 'polypeptide(L)'
;MKLLIWIFCLIIFVSHGEGEETRQIGVRFVLDKMYQELFLKYHSNQSAYLNVYLQAFLNSVSLFFRDIKNPSLKFVLVGTYNMTVNDTFLVSKNNGSNEELLYLLQDLGIRQNFPSDDLFFFLHPFPWPAPYEFNTSFFDGFCNARGYGFVHDNAKTFSGVTMAARQFARLLGANADSISGCPRSTYLMANNISSSDMHTLSNCSKRQIEYKLQTIKNCSCLRTDSSVPVNSTYLPSDFLNGTDICTLQNEKYTFCDEPGTQHTQALVFSCFVACCEKGMNITPVILAPDGTKSKDCQLCLAGKCINETTTS
;
A
#
# COMPACT_ATOMS: atom_id res chain seq x y z
N MET A 1 65.71 -8.28 -33.55
CA MET A 1 64.40 -7.76 -33.97
C MET A 1 63.35 -8.81 -33.65
N LYS A 2 62.25 -8.43 -32.95
CA LYS A 2 61.12 -9.25 -32.45
C LYS A 2 61.35 -9.93 -31.08
N LEU A 3 61.13 -9.25 -29.96
CA LEU A 3 59.88 -8.86 -29.25
C LEU A 3 59.37 -9.99 -28.33
N LEU A 4 59.78 -9.93 -27.06
CA LEU A 4 59.17 -10.67 -25.95
C LEU A 4 57.75 -10.11 -25.70
N ILE A 5 56.74 -10.96 -25.82
CA ILE A 5 55.37 -10.65 -25.40
C ILE A 5 55.25 -11.04 -23.93
N TRP A 6 55.26 -10.03 -23.06
CA TRP A 6 54.82 -10.17 -21.67
C TRP A 6 53.29 -10.08 -21.65
N ILE A 7 52.64 -11.18 -21.28
CA ILE A 7 51.20 -11.22 -20.99
C ILE A 7 51.00 -10.54 -19.65
N PHE A 8 50.64 -9.25 -19.66
CA PHE A 8 50.02 -8.61 -18.52
C PHE A 8 48.59 -9.14 -18.41
N CYS A 9 48.37 -9.99 -17.41
CA CYS A 9 47.04 -10.36 -16.96
C CYS A 9 46.39 -9.10 -16.36
N LEU A 10 45.67 -8.34 -17.18
CA LEU A 10 44.76 -7.30 -16.69
C LEU A 10 43.64 -8.02 -15.93
N ILE A 11 43.79 -8.12 -14.61
CA ILE A 11 42.65 -8.33 -13.72
C ILE A 11 41.86 -7.03 -13.81
N ILE A 12 40.91 -6.99 -14.75
CA ILE A 12 39.83 -6.02 -14.73
C ILE A 12 39.03 -6.38 -13.48
N PHE A 13 39.33 -5.72 -12.37
CA PHE A 13 38.32 -5.49 -11.35
C PHE A 13 37.20 -4.73 -12.07
N VAL A 14 36.22 -5.46 -12.57
CA VAL A 14 34.90 -4.91 -12.81
C VAL A 14 34.42 -4.54 -11.42
N SER A 15 34.69 -3.29 -11.04
CA SER A 15 33.85 -2.57 -10.11
C SER A 15 32.44 -2.75 -10.66
N HIS A 16 31.71 -3.71 -10.09
CA HIS A 16 30.27 -3.69 -10.15
C HIS A 16 29.93 -2.34 -9.53
N GLY A 17 29.57 -1.36 -10.36
CA GLY A 17 28.80 -0.24 -9.88
C GLY A 17 27.65 -0.85 -9.10
N GLU A 18 27.50 -0.45 -7.84
CA GLU A 18 26.34 -0.76 -7.02
C GLU A 18 25.11 -0.20 -7.76
N GLY A 19 24.58 -1.00 -8.69
CA GLY A 19 23.23 -0.82 -9.17
C GLY A 19 22.32 -0.99 -7.97
N GLU A 20 21.37 -0.08 -7.81
CA GLU A 20 20.38 -0.10 -6.74
C GLU A 20 19.65 -1.46 -6.74
N GLU A 21 20.10 -2.39 -5.90
CA GLU A 21 19.60 -3.76 -5.90
C GLU A 21 18.15 -3.73 -5.45
N THR A 22 17.22 -4.11 -6.34
CA THR A 22 15.80 -4.16 -6.02
C THR A 22 15.44 -5.52 -5.46
N ARG A 23 14.82 -5.55 -4.28
CA ARG A 23 14.25 -6.75 -3.67
C ARG A 23 12.73 -6.75 -3.78
N GLN A 24 12.17 -7.89 -4.15
CA GLN A 24 10.73 -8.08 -4.22
C GLN A 24 10.21 -8.84 -3.00
N ILE A 25 9.09 -8.37 -2.48
CA ILE A 25 8.35 -8.99 -1.38
C ILE A 25 6.99 -9.41 -1.94
N GLY A 26 6.68 -10.69 -1.89
CA GLY A 26 5.37 -11.16 -2.32
C GLY A 26 4.29 -10.83 -1.32
N VAL A 27 3.12 -10.49 -1.84
CA VAL A 27 1.93 -10.20 -1.06
C VAL A 27 0.78 -11.05 -1.59
N ARG A 28 0.10 -11.75 -0.67
CA ARG A 28 -1.17 -12.42 -0.92
C ARG A 28 -2.28 -11.69 -0.17
N PHE A 29 -3.34 -11.34 -0.89
CA PHE A 29 -4.55 -10.83 -0.25
C PHE A 29 -5.52 -11.94 0.07
N VAL A 30 -6.05 -11.91 1.28
CA VAL A 30 -7.14 -12.77 1.76
C VAL A 30 -8.41 -11.93 1.72
N LEU A 31 -9.47 -12.42 1.09
CA LEU A 31 -10.68 -11.66 0.81
C LEU A 31 -11.90 -12.42 1.33
N ASP A 32 -12.73 -11.77 2.14
CA ASP A 32 -14.04 -12.33 2.49
C ASP A 32 -15.05 -12.17 1.34
N LYS A 33 -16.21 -12.84 1.47
CA LYS A 33 -17.28 -12.78 0.47
C LYS A 33 -17.82 -11.35 0.29
N MET A 34 -17.88 -10.58 1.38
CA MET A 34 -18.45 -9.25 1.37
C MET A 34 -17.55 -8.24 0.64
N TYR A 35 -16.24 -8.30 0.83
CA TYR A 35 -15.28 -7.51 0.08
C TYR A 35 -15.42 -7.78 -1.43
N GLN A 36 -15.53 -9.05 -1.82
CA GLN A 36 -15.75 -9.46 -3.20
C GLN A 36 -17.08 -8.92 -3.75
N GLU A 37 -18.17 -9.03 -3.00
CA GLU A 37 -19.48 -8.51 -3.39
C GLU A 37 -19.50 -6.99 -3.54
N LEU A 38 -18.85 -6.26 -2.63
CA LEU A 38 -18.73 -4.81 -2.72
C LEU A 38 -17.90 -4.40 -3.93
N PHE A 39 -16.76 -5.05 -4.16
CA PHE A 39 -15.96 -4.80 -5.36
C PHE A 39 -16.80 -4.98 -6.62
N LEU A 40 -17.51 -6.10 -6.76
CA LEU A 40 -18.38 -6.36 -7.91
C LEU A 40 -19.52 -5.33 -8.01
N LYS A 41 -20.12 -4.92 -6.90
CA LYS A 41 -21.19 -3.91 -6.88
C LYS A 41 -20.71 -2.58 -7.50
N TYR A 42 -19.52 -2.11 -7.13
CA TYR A 42 -19.04 -0.78 -7.51
C TYR A 42 -18.18 -0.77 -8.79
N HIS A 43 -17.60 -1.91 -9.17
CA HIS A 43 -16.66 -2.00 -10.30
C HIS A 43 -17.08 -2.98 -11.40
N SER A 44 -18.27 -3.60 -11.34
CA SER A 44 -18.76 -4.53 -12.39
C SER A 44 -18.82 -3.94 -13.80
N ASN A 45 -19.02 -2.62 -13.92
CA ASN A 45 -19.09 -1.92 -15.20
C ASN A 45 -17.71 -1.48 -15.73
N GLN A 46 -16.68 -1.54 -14.88
CA GLN A 46 -15.31 -1.34 -15.34
C GLN A 46 -14.86 -2.66 -15.99
N SER A 47 -14.14 -2.59 -17.11
CA SER A 47 -13.49 -3.76 -17.72
C SER A 47 -12.35 -4.34 -16.86
N ALA A 48 -12.35 -4.03 -15.56
CA ALA A 48 -11.23 -4.16 -14.66
C ALA A 48 -11.46 -5.30 -13.67
N TYR A 49 -10.52 -6.21 -13.64
CA TYR A 49 -10.53 -7.38 -12.78
C TYR A 49 -10.05 -7.01 -11.36
N LEU A 50 -10.53 -7.74 -10.35
CA LEU A 50 -10.14 -7.55 -8.94
C LEU A 50 -8.62 -7.58 -8.73
N ASN A 51 -7.87 -8.41 -9.46
CA ASN A 51 -6.40 -8.42 -9.40
C ASN A 51 -5.78 -7.10 -9.87
N VAL A 52 -6.39 -6.38 -10.82
CA VAL A 52 -5.93 -5.05 -11.27
C VAL A 52 -6.14 -4.02 -10.17
N TYR A 53 -7.30 -4.05 -9.48
CA TYR A 53 -7.53 -3.23 -8.28
C TYR A 53 -6.49 -3.52 -7.21
N LEU A 54 -6.33 -4.79 -6.82
CA LEU A 54 -5.39 -5.17 -5.76
C LEU A 54 -3.94 -4.84 -6.09
N GLN A 55 -3.59 -4.88 -7.37
CA GLN A 55 -2.27 -4.42 -7.78
C GLN A 55 -2.14 -2.89 -7.72
N ALA A 56 -3.12 -2.12 -8.22
CA ALA A 56 -3.08 -0.67 -8.10
C ALA A 56 -2.95 -0.24 -6.63
N PHE A 57 -3.65 -0.95 -5.73
CA PHE A 57 -3.51 -0.84 -4.28
C PHE A 57 -2.05 -1.07 -3.83
N LEU A 58 -1.42 -2.18 -4.24
CA LEU A 58 -0.02 -2.49 -3.88
C LEU A 58 1.01 -1.53 -4.48
N ASN A 59 0.78 -1.08 -5.71
CA ASN A 59 1.64 -0.08 -6.35
C ASN A 59 1.61 1.21 -5.53
N SER A 60 0.43 1.64 -5.09
CA SER A 60 0.25 2.79 -4.21
C SER A 60 0.92 2.58 -2.83
N VAL A 61 0.76 1.40 -2.19
CA VAL A 61 1.49 1.06 -0.96
C VAL A 61 3.01 1.13 -1.16
N SER A 62 3.53 0.63 -2.29
CA SER A 62 4.97 0.64 -2.60
C SER A 62 5.56 2.05 -2.63
N LEU A 63 4.77 3.06 -2.98
CA LEU A 63 5.22 4.44 -3.02
C LEU A 63 5.60 4.99 -1.64
N PHE A 64 5.07 4.45 -0.54
CA PHE A 64 5.44 4.86 0.82
C PHE A 64 6.87 4.43 1.18
N PHE A 65 7.43 3.46 0.45
CA PHE A 65 8.76 2.88 0.65
C PHE A 65 9.78 3.37 -0.40
N ARG A 66 9.39 4.26 -1.32
CA ARG A 66 10.21 4.74 -2.45
C ARG A 66 11.55 5.38 -2.08
N ASP A 67 11.65 5.88 -0.84
CA ASP A 67 12.84 6.54 -0.30
C ASP A 67 13.85 5.55 0.28
N ILE A 68 13.51 4.26 0.41
CA ILE A 68 14.44 3.21 0.79
C ILE A 68 15.15 2.74 -0.48
N LYS A 69 16.46 2.97 -0.56
CA LYS A 69 17.26 2.76 -1.78
C LYS A 69 18.15 1.52 -1.73
N ASN A 70 18.54 1.06 -0.55
CA ASN A 70 19.57 0.03 -0.41
C ASN A 70 19.16 -1.08 0.58
N PRO A 71 18.53 -2.18 0.11
CA PRO A 71 17.99 -2.36 -1.25
C PRO A 71 16.68 -1.61 -1.44
N SER A 72 16.34 -1.26 -2.68
CA SER A 72 15.00 -0.74 -2.99
C SER A 72 13.97 -1.86 -2.90
N LEU A 73 12.74 -1.51 -2.49
CA LEU A 73 11.68 -2.48 -2.26
C LEU A 73 10.58 -2.39 -3.31
N LYS A 74 10.10 -3.56 -3.73
CA LYS A 74 8.89 -3.69 -4.53
C LYS A 74 7.96 -4.74 -3.93
N PHE A 75 6.71 -4.37 -3.68
CA PHE A 75 5.68 -5.33 -3.27
C PHE A 75 4.99 -5.88 -4.53
N VAL A 76 4.86 -7.20 -4.62
CA VAL A 76 4.30 -7.88 -5.80
C VAL A 76 3.13 -8.76 -5.41
N LEU A 77 2.03 -8.67 -6.17
CA LEU A 77 0.87 -9.54 -5.96
C LEU A 77 1.22 -10.97 -6.40
N VAL A 78 1.35 -11.89 -5.45
CA VAL A 78 1.62 -13.32 -5.75
C VAL A 78 0.36 -14.17 -5.75
N GLY A 79 -0.77 -13.60 -5.35
CA GLY A 79 -2.07 -14.22 -5.49
C GLY A 79 -3.11 -13.65 -4.56
N THR A 80 -4.29 -14.22 -4.67
CA THR A 80 -5.41 -13.95 -3.78
C THR A 80 -5.88 -15.26 -3.16
N TYR A 81 -6.56 -15.18 -2.03
CA TYR A 81 -7.30 -16.27 -1.44
C TYR A 81 -8.69 -15.77 -1.09
N ASN A 82 -9.70 -16.37 -1.72
CA ASN A 82 -11.09 -16.07 -1.44
C ASN A 82 -11.55 -16.99 -0.30
N MET A 83 -11.93 -16.39 0.83
CA MET A 83 -12.42 -17.14 1.99
C MET A 83 -13.64 -17.98 1.62
N THR A 84 -13.64 -19.22 2.11
CA THR A 84 -14.76 -20.14 1.99
C THR A 84 -15.78 -19.94 3.12
N VAL A 85 -16.94 -20.59 3.01
CA VAL A 85 -17.93 -20.63 4.11
C VAL A 85 -17.37 -21.29 5.38
N ASN A 86 -16.34 -22.13 5.26
CA ASN A 86 -15.66 -22.69 6.43
C ASN A 86 -14.68 -21.70 7.05
N ASP A 87 -14.28 -20.64 6.34
CA ASP A 87 -13.38 -19.60 6.83
C ASP A 87 -14.12 -18.44 7.52
N THR A 88 -15.46 -18.39 7.42
CA THR A 88 -16.30 -17.36 8.04
C THR A 88 -16.19 -17.30 9.58
N PHE A 89 -15.54 -18.27 10.22
CA PHE A 89 -15.19 -18.21 11.64
C PHE A 89 -14.34 -16.97 11.99
N LEU A 90 -13.54 -16.46 11.04
CA LEU A 90 -12.78 -15.22 11.19
C LEU A 90 -13.68 -14.00 11.36
N VAL A 91 -14.80 -13.98 10.63
CA VAL A 91 -15.78 -12.89 10.67
C VAL A 91 -16.68 -13.02 11.90
N SER A 92 -17.08 -14.25 12.27
CA SER A 92 -17.99 -14.50 13.40
C SER A 92 -17.33 -14.41 14.77
N LYS A 93 -16.01 -14.64 14.88
CA LYS A 93 -15.25 -14.49 16.14
C LYS A 93 -14.73 -13.08 16.39
N ASN A 94 -15.01 -12.13 15.49
CA ASN A 94 -14.56 -10.74 15.61
C ASN A 94 -15.23 -9.93 16.77
N ASN A 95 -15.78 -10.62 17.77
CA ASN A 95 -15.99 -10.07 19.12
C ASN A 95 -14.71 -10.13 19.98
N GLY A 96 -13.62 -10.73 19.47
CA GLY A 96 -12.31 -10.84 20.11
C GLY A 96 -11.39 -9.62 19.91
N SER A 97 -10.16 -9.69 20.42
CA SER A 97 -9.15 -8.64 20.24
C SER A 97 -8.48 -8.72 18.85
N ASN A 98 -7.87 -7.62 18.40
CA ASN A 98 -7.07 -7.60 17.15
C ASN A 98 -5.99 -8.71 17.12
N GLU A 99 -5.42 -9.03 18.29
CA GLU A 99 -4.41 -10.09 18.42
C GLU A 99 -5.00 -11.48 18.14
N GLU A 100 -6.20 -11.78 18.67
CA GLU A 100 -6.88 -13.05 18.38
C GLU A 100 -7.10 -13.22 16.88
N LEU A 101 -7.57 -12.17 16.20
CA LEU A 101 -7.77 -12.20 14.76
C LEU A 101 -6.47 -12.45 13.97
N LEU A 102 -5.34 -11.88 14.39
CA LEU A 102 -4.04 -12.16 13.77
C LEU A 102 -3.65 -13.64 13.87
N TYR A 103 -3.83 -14.25 15.05
CA TYR A 103 -3.54 -15.68 15.22
C TYR A 103 -4.50 -16.56 14.43
N LEU A 104 -5.77 -16.20 14.34
CA LEU A 104 -6.72 -16.92 13.49
C LEU A 104 -6.37 -16.80 12.01
N LEU A 105 -5.88 -15.65 11.55
CA LEU A 105 -5.40 -15.46 10.18
C LEU A 105 -4.13 -16.26 9.91
N GLN A 106 -3.22 -16.33 10.88
CA GLN A 106 -2.03 -17.19 10.79
C GLN A 106 -2.42 -18.68 10.72
N ASP A 107 -3.36 -19.12 11.55
CA ASP A 107 -3.88 -20.50 11.52
C ASP A 107 -4.54 -20.84 10.17
N LEU A 108 -5.30 -19.90 9.60
CA LEU A 108 -5.82 -20.05 8.24
C LEU A 108 -4.66 -20.25 7.25
N GLY A 109 -3.62 -19.43 7.30
CA GLY A 109 -2.47 -19.56 6.42
C GLY A 109 -1.75 -20.91 6.54
N ILE A 110 -1.62 -21.43 7.76
CA ILE A 110 -1.07 -22.77 8.02
C ILE A 110 -1.97 -23.85 7.41
N ARG A 111 -3.28 -23.80 7.65
CA ARG A 111 -4.25 -24.79 7.13
C ARG A 111 -4.31 -24.80 5.60
N GLN A 112 -4.18 -23.64 4.97
CA GLN A 112 -4.19 -23.48 3.52
C GLN A 112 -2.79 -23.65 2.89
N ASN A 113 -1.78 -24.01 3.70
CA ASN A 113 -0.40 -24.22 3.27
C ASN A 113 0.18 -23.04 2.49
N PHE A 114 -0.06 -21.82 2.98
CA PHE A 114 0.48 -20.61 2.39
C PHE A 114 2.01 -20.55 2.56
N PRO A 115 2.77 -20.08 1.55
CA PRO A 115 4.22 -19.93 1.67
C PRO A 115 4.61 -18.95 2.79
N SER A 116 5.48 -19.36 3.71
CA SER A 116 5.96 -18.48 4.80
C SER A 116 6.77 -17.27 4.31
N ASP A 117 7.12 -17.25 3.03
CA ASP A 117 7.98 -16.26 2.39
C ASP A 117 7.24 -15.00 1.93
N ASP A 118 5.91 -15.03 1.95
CA ASP A 118 5.05 -13.93 1.53
C ASP A 118 4.46 -13.17 2.74
N LEU A 119 4.00 -11.95 2.47
CA LEU A 119 3.09 -11.22 3.35
C LEU A 119 1.64 -11.59 3.03
N PHE A 120 0.81 -11.67 4.06
CA PHE A 120 -0.61 -12.03 3.99
C PHE A 120 -1.45 -10.92 4.60
N PHE A 121 -2.36 -10.38 3.80
CA PHE A 121 -3.23 -9.28 4.21
C PHE A 121 -4.69 -9.63 4.02
N PHE A 122 -5.43 -9.71 5.12
CA PHE A 122 -6.89 -9.76 5.05
C PHE A 122 -7.45 -8.36 4.79
N LEU A 123 -8.17 -8.18 3.67
CA LEU A 123 -8.88 -6.94 3.36
C LEU A 123 -10.35 -7.06 3.76
N HIS A 124 -10.81 -6.10 4.54
CA HIS A 124 -12.18 -6.06 5.04
C HIS A 124 -12.78 -4.65 4.87
N PRO A 125 -14.06 -4.52 4.48
CA PRO A 125 -14.65 -3.23 4.11
C PRO A 125 -15.38 -2.48 5.23
N PHE A 126 -15.43 -3.01 6.46
CA PHE A 126 -15.97 -2.27 7.60
C PHE A 126 -14.91 -1.81 8.58
N PRO A 127 -14.97 -0.55 9.05
CA PRO A 127 -14.02 -0.05 10.02
C PRO A 127 -14.23 -0.76 11.35
N TRP A 128 -13.17 -1.35 11.91
CA TRP A 128 -13.19 -1.85 13.29
C TRP A 128 -12.96 -0.69 14.27
N PRO A 129 -13.52 -0.76 15.50
CA PRO A 129 -13.25 0.25 16.53
C PRO A 129 -11.74 0.43 16.69
N ALA A 130 -11.28 1.67 16.61
CA ALA A 130 -9.92 2.01 16.20
C ALA A 130 -8.93 2.40 17.31
N PRO A 131 -8.85 1.78 18.51
CA PRO A 131 -7.86 2.27 19.46
C PRO A 131 -6.42 1.84 19.13
N TYR A 132 -6.18 0.78 18.32
CA TYR A 132 -4.80 0.33 18.04
C TYR A 132 -4.61 -0.29 16.64
N GLU A 133 -4.54 0.54 15.58
CA GLU A 133 -4.13 0.09 14.23
C GLU A 133 -2.77 -0.63 14.24
N PHE A 134 -1.87 -0.33 15.19
CA PHE A 134 -0.60 -1.04 15.35
C PHE A 134 -0.77 -2.51 15.78
N ASN A 135 -1.95 -2.93 16.24
CA ASN A 135 -2.21 -4.32 16.61
C ASN A 135 -2.85 -5.13 15.48
N THR A 136 -2.82 -4.59 14.25
CA THR A 136 -3.45 -5.21 13.06
C THR A 136 -2.46 -5.94 12.15
N SER A 137 -1.21 -6.07 12.60
CA SER A 137 -0.19 -6.95 12.03
C SER A 137 0.77 -7.40 13.11
N PHE A 138 1.45 -8.53 12.88
CA PHE A 138 2.59 -8.89 13.71
C PHE A 138 3.74 -7.90 13.50
N PHE A 139 4.45 -7.59 14.58
CA PHE A 139 5.69 -6.81 14.49
C PHE A 139 6.84 -7.72 14.02
N ASP A 140 7.66 -7.21 13.10
CA ASP A 140 8.83 -7.91 12.54
C ASP A 140 8.51 -9.33 12.00
N GLY A 141 7.29 -9.49 11.47
CA GLY A 141 6.77 -10.79 11.05
C GLY A 141 7.30 -11.30 9.71
N PHE A 142 7.87 -10.42 8.88
CA PHE A 142 8.37 -10.79 7.55
C PHE A 142 9.62 -11.68 7.63
N CYS A 143 9.67 -12.74 6.80
CA CYS A 143 10.69 -13.80 6.85
C CYS A 143 10.77 -14.51 8.23
N ASN A 144 9.69 -14.49 9.03
CA ASN A 144 9.66 -15.04 10.40
C ASN A 144 8.38 -15.88 10.70
N ALA A 145 7.77 -16.49 9.68
CA ALA A 145 6.49 -17.25 9.78
C ALA A 145 5.29 -16.49 10.37
N ARG A 146 5.43 -15.17 10.57
CA ARG A 146 4.41 -14.26 11.14
C ARG A 146 4.09 -13.11 10.18
N GLY A 147 4.21 -13.34 8.87
CA GLY A 147 3.98 -12.35 7.81
C GLY A 147 2.51 -11.92 7.64
N TYR A 148 1.72 -11.81 8.70
CA TYR A 148 0.27 -11.65 8.65
C TYR A 148 -0.18 -10.29 9.19
N GLY A 149 -1.16 -9.70 8.51
CA GLY A 149 -1.86 -8.51 8.94
C GLY A 149 -3.25 -8.42 8.32
N PHE A 150 -4.01 -7.41 8.73
CA PHE A 150 -5.31 -7.10 8.15
C PHE A 150 -5.48 -5.60 8.03
N VAL A 151 -6.26 -5.19 7.03
CA VAL A 151 -6.42 -3.79 6.65
C VAL A 151 -7.87 -3.52 6.31
N HIS A 152 -8.36 -2.36 6.75
CA HIS A 152 -9.64 -1.86 6.33
C HIS A 152 -9.53 -1.20 4.95
N ASP A 153 -10.15 -1.80 3.94
CA ASP A 153 -10.31 -1.20 2.61
C ASP A 153 -11.75 -1.34 2.17
N ASN A 154 -12.38 -0.25 1.76
CA ASN A 154 -13.80 -0.24 1.44
C ASN A 154 -14.15 -0.93 0.11
N ALA A 155 -13.15 -1.43 -0.64
CA ALA A 155 -13.27 -2.03 -1.97
C ALA A 155 -13.79 -1.08 -3.07
N LYS A 156 -13.77 0.24 -2.83
CA LYS A 156 -14.32 1.28 -3.73
C LYS A 156 -13.28 2.32 -4.14
N THR A 157 -12.56 2.85 -3.15
CA THR A 157 -11.76 4.07 -3.29
C THR A 157 -10.33 3.91 -2.81
N PHE A 158 -9.84 2.67 -2.65
CA PHE A 158 -8.50 2.37 -2.15
C PHE A 158 -8.24 2.94 -0.74
N SER A 159 -9.30 3.03 0.08
CA SER A 159 -9.25 3.68 1.40
C SER A 159 -8.25 3.03 2.36
N GLY A 160 -7.88 1.77 2.12
CA GLY A 160 -6.96 1.01 2.97
C GLY A 160 -5.47 1.21 2.70
N VAL A 161 -5.07 1.93 1.64
CA VAL A 161 -3.66 2.06 1.24
C VAL A 161 -2.76 2.53 2.38
N THR A 162 -3.12 3.63 3.05
CA THR A 162 -2.29 4.20 4.13
C THR A 162 -2.15 3.23 5.30
N MET A 163 -3.26 2.58 5.69
CA MET A 163 -3.24 1.58 6.76
C MET A 163 -2.39 0.37 6.37
N ALA A 164 -2.49 -0.11 5.13
CA ALA A 164 -1.63 -1.17 4.60
C ALA A 164 -0.16 -0.76 4.66
N ALA A 165 0.21 0.43 4.18
CA ALA A 165 1.59 0.90 4.25
C ALA A 165 2.15 0.90 5.68
N ARG A 166 1.35 1.30 6.67
CA ARG A 166 1.71 1.20 8.10
C ARG A 166 1.97 -0.24 8.52
N GLN A 167 1.07 -1.17 8.19
CA GLN A 167 1.22 -2.57 8.57
C GLN A 167 2.40 -3.24 7.87
N PHE A 168 2.67 -2.89 6.61
CA PHE A 168 3.85 -3.36 5.88
C PHE A 168 5.13 -2.90 6.58
N ALA A 169 5.19 -1.64 7.01
CA ALA A 169 6.34 -1.12 7.74
C ALA A 169 6.54 -1.86 9.07
N ARG A 170 5.47 -2.19 9.81
CA ARG A 170 5.55 -3.00 11.04
C ARG A 170 6.05 -4.41 10.80
N LEU A 171 5.56 -5.09 9.77
CA LEU A 171 6.01 -6.44 9.40
C LEU A 171 7.49 -6.43 9.00
N LEU A 172 7.98 -5.29 8.50
CA LEU A 172 9.39 -5.02 8.20
C LEU A 172 10.18 -4.44 9.39
N GLY A 173 9.63 -4.45 10.60
CA GLY A 173 10.33 -4.10 11.83
C GLY A 173 10.32 -2.62 12.21
N ALA A 174 9.61 -1.75 11.47
CA ALA A 174 9.42 -0.36 11.91
C ALA A 174 8.41 -0.28 13.07
N ASN A 175 8.82 0.32 14.18
CA ASN A 175 7.93 0.54 15.32
C ASN A 175 7.12 1.82 15.14
N ALA A 176 6.11 2.03 15.99
CA ALA A 176 5.46 3.33 16.09
C ALA A 176 6.50 4.40 16.49
N ASP A 177 6.45 5.57 15.87
CA ASP A 177 7.23 6.72 16.30
C ASP A 177 6.83 7.07 17.74
N SER A 178 7.77 7.59 18.55
CA SER A 178 7.72 7.68 20.02
C SER A 178 7.91 6.38 20.81
N ILE A 179 8.08 5.23 20.12
CA ILE A 179 8.44 3.94 20.74
C ILE A 179 9.82 3.50 20.25
N SER A 180 10.57 2.78 21.09
CA SER A 180 11.83 2.12 20.71
C SER A 180 12.89 3.08 20.11
N GLY A 181 13.02 4.28 20.68
CA GLY A 181 14.07 5.23 20.30
C GLY A 181 13.74 6.14 19.11
N CYS A 182 12.60 5.97 18.43
CA CYS A 182 12.14 6.93 17.43
C CYS A 182 11.51 8.16 18.12
N PRO A 183 11.88 9.40 17.73
CA PRO A 183 11.26 10.60 18.29
C PRO A 183 9.77 10.66 17.91
N ARG A 184 8.97 11.38 18.71
CA ARG A 184 7.58 11.68 18.32
C ARG A 184 7.59 12.43 16.99
N SER A 185 6.68 12.02 16.10
CA SER A 185 6.67 12.49 14.71
C SER A 185 5.24 12.64 14.19
N THR A 186 5.13 13.12 12.94
CA THR A 186 3.90 13.22 12.14
C THR A 186 3.87 12.24 10.95
N TYR A 187 4.91 11.43 10.79
CA TYR A 187 5.13 10.54 9.66
C TYR A 187 4.22 9.30 9.68
N LEU A 188 4.35 8.43 8.67
CA LEU A 188 3.56 7.20 8.50
C LEU A 188 3.45 6.36 9.77
N MET A 189 4.51 6.31 10.60
CA MET A 189 4.53 5.51 11.82
C MET A 189 4.14 6.29 13.08
N ALA A 190 3.64 7.52 12.96
CA ALA A 190 3.16 8.31 14.09
C ALA A 190 1.90 7.73 14.74
N ASN A 191 1.75 7.96 16.04
CA ASN A 191 0.50 7.67 16.76
C ASN A 191 -0.65 8.60 16.35
N ASN A 192 -0.34 9.79 15.81
CA ASN A 192 -1.34 10.71 15.29
C ASN A 192 -1.54 10.50 13.78
N ILE A 193 -2.76 10.16 13.37
CA ILE A 193 -3.14 9.84 11.99
C ILE A 193 -3.61 11.06 11.18
N SER A 194 -3.64 12.27 11.75
CA SER A 194 -4.20 13.46 11.09
C SER A 194 -3.18 14.38 10.43
N SER A 195 -1.91 13.97 10.34
CA SER A 195 -0.88 14.82 9.75
C SER A 195 -0.73 14.62 8.25
N SER A 196 -0.42 15.71 7.53
CA SER A 196 -0.02 15.66 6.12
C SER A 196 1.20 14.76 5.86
N ASP A 197 2.08 14.54 6.85
CA ASP A 197 3.28 13.71 6.70
C ASP A 197 3.02 12.20 6.87
N MET A 198 1.79 11.80 7.22
CA MET A 198 1.41 10.38 7.44
C MET A 198 1.65 9.48 6.22
N HIS A 199 2.01 10.07 5.09
CA HIS A 199 2.23 9.42 3.80
C HIS A 199 3.71 9.19 3.46
N THR A 200 4.60 9.46 4.40
CA THR A 200 6.04 9.30 4.24
C THR A 200 6.63 8.64 5.47
N LEU A 201 7.62 7.76 5.29
CA LEU A 201 8.34 7.15 6.42
C LEU A 201 9.27 8.19 7.07
N SER A 202 9.36 8.17 8.40
CA SER A 202 10.38 8.93 9.11
C SER A 202 11.78 8.33 8.84
N ASN A 203 12.84 9.11 9.01
CA ASN A 203 14.21 8.57 8.92
C ASN A 203 14.46 7.44 9.93
N CYS A 204 13.73 7.43 11.06
CA CYS A 204 13.83 6.35 12.04
C CYS A 204 13.21 5.05 11.51
N SER A 205 11.99 5.12 10.98
CA SER A 205 11.31 3.96 10.39
C SER A 205 12.07 3.40 9.19
N LYS A 206 12.63 4.26 8.33
CA LYS A 206 13.48 3.84 7.20
C LYS A 206 14.67 3.01 7.68
N ARG A 207 15.42 3.50 8.68
CA ARG A 207 16.58 2.78 9.25
C ARG A 207 16.22 1.44 9.86
N GLN A 208 15.07 1.35 10.55
CA GLN A 208 14.59 0.09 11.12
C GLN A 208 14.29 -0.94 10.03
N ILE A 209 13.63 -0.52 8.95
CA ILE A 209 13.36 -1.38 7.79
C ILE A 209 14.66 -1.78 7.10
N GLU A 210 15.57 -0.84 6.84
CA GLU A 210 16.88 -1.12 6.25
C GLU A 210 17.68 -2.13 7.07
N TYR A 211 17.68 -1.99 8.40
CA TYR A 211 18.31 -2.95 9.31
C TYR A 211 17.69 -4.34 9.21
N LYS A 212 16.36 -4.44 9.15
CA LYS A 212 15.66 -5.70 8.91
C LYS A 212 16.11 -6.32 7.59
N LEU A 213 16.09 -5.57 6.49
CA LEU A 213 16.48 -6.04 5.16
C LEU A 213 17.93 -6.54 5.12
N GLN A 214 18.85 -5.85 5.79
CA GLN A 214 20.23 -6.29 5.93
C GLN A 214 20.35 -7.61 6.71
N THR A 215 19.54 -7.76 7.76
CA THR A 215 19.51 -8.98 8.60
C THR A 215 19.00 -10.19 7.82
N ILE A 216 18.00 -9.99 6.94
CA ILE A 216 17.40 -11.06 6.14
C ILE A 216 17.93 -11.11 4.70
N LYS A 217 19.06 -10.47 4.39
CA LYS A 217 19.57 -10.28 3.02
C LYS A 217 19.73 -11.58 2.20
N ASN A 218 19.95 -12.71 2.87
CA ASN A 218 20.12 -14.04 2.27
C ASN A 218 18.85 -14.92 2.39
N CYS A 219 17.74 -14.36 2.87
CA CYS A 219 16.48 -15.07 3.04
C CYS A 219 15.76 -15.22 1.69
N SER A 220 15.17 -16.39 1.43
CA SER A 220 14.38 -16.66 0.21
C SER A 220 13.17 -15.72 0.04
N CYS A 221 12.69 -15.13 1.14
CA CYS A 221 11.60 -14.16 1.12
C CYS A 221 11.95 -12.87 0.35
N LEU A 222 13.23 -12.51 0.24
CA LEU A 222 13.70 -11.37 -0.56
C LEU A 222 14.04 -11.84 -1.98
N ARG A 223 13.06 -11.77 -2.87
CA ARG A 223 13.19 -12.27 -4.24
C ARG A 223 14.00 -11.32 -5.12
N THR A 224 14.83 -11.91 -5.98
CA THR A 224 15.57 -11.25 -7.07
C THR A 224 14.83 -11.29 -8.40
N ASP A 225 13.99 -12.31 -8.59
CA ASP A 225 13.47 -12.67 -9.90
C ASP A 225 12.20 -11.90 -10.24
N SER A 226 12.14 -11.41 -11.47
CA SER A 226 11.08 -10.57 -11.99
C SER A 226 9.88 -11.42 -12.43
N SER A 227 9.04 -11.87 -11.51
CA SER A 227 7.68 -12.28 -11.88
C SER A 227 6.84 -11.03 -12.17
N VAL A 228 6.98 -10.48 -13.38
CA VAL A 228 6.11 -9.43 -13.92
C VAL A 228 4.90 -10.14 -14.54
N PRO A 229 3.67 -9.78 -14.14
CA PRO A 229 3.11 -8.47 -14.44
C PRO A 229 2.60 -7.76 -13.20
N VAL A 230 2.96 -6.49 -13.03
CA VAL A 230 2.07 -5.38 -13.39
C VAL A 230 2.91 -4.13 -13.62
N ASN A 231 2.44 -3.31 -14.54
CA ASN A 231 2.86 -1.94 -14.71
C ASN A 231 2.90 -1.24 -13.33
N SER A 232 4.10 -1.05 -12.76
CA SER A 232 4.27 -0.36 -11.47
C SER A 232 3.83 1.10 -11.52
N THR A 233 3.57 1.62 -12.72
CA THR A 233 3.00 2.96 -12.92
C THR A 233 1.48 2.96 -12.95
N TYR A 234 0.80 1.80 -12.91
CA TYR A 234 -0.66 1.73 -12.88
C TYR A 234 -1.15 1.96 -11.45
N LEU A 235 -1.75 3.12 -11.23
CA LEU A 235 -2.13 3.64 -9.92
C LEU A 235 -3.66 3.71 -9.76
N PRO A 236 -4.17 3.92 -8.54
CA PRO A 236 -5.60 4.08 -8.28
C PRO A 236 -6.35 5.04 -9.22
N SER A 237 -5.72 6.15 -9.64
CA SER A 237 -6.27 7.09 -10.61
C SER A 237 -6.45 6.50 -12.02
N ASP A 238 -5.57 5.60 -12.45
CA ASP A 238 -5.72 4.90 -13.74
C ASP A 238 -6.90 3.91 -13.68
N PHE A 239 -7.11 3.27 -12.52
CA PHE A 239 -8.22 2.36 -12.27
C PHE A 239 -9.56 3.10 -12.20
N LEU A 240 -9.60 4.25 -11.53
CA LEU A 240 -10.80 5.06 -11.33
C LEU A 240 -11.02 6.09 -12.45
N ASN A 241 -10.27 6.01 -13.54
CA ASN A 241 -10.36 6.97 -14.63
C ASN A 241 -11.81 7.08 -15.17
N GLY A 242 -12.31 8.30 -15.28
CA GLY A 242 -13.68 8.58 -15.72
C GLY A 242 -14.78 8.23 -14.70
N THR A 243 -14.43 7.77 -13.49
CA THR A 243 -15.41 7.43 -12.45
C THR A 243 -15.65 8.62 -11.51
N ASP A 244 -16.91 8.89 -11.15
CA ASP A 244 -17.24 9.86 -10.10
C ASP A 244 -16.87 9.30 -8.72
N ILE A 245 -15.65 9.59 -8.28
CA ILE A 245 -15.13 9.11 -6.99
C ILE A 245 -15.88 9.71 -5.79
N CYS A 246 -16.54 10.85 -5.94
CA CYS A 246 -17.40 11.41 -4.89
C CYS A 246 -18.62 10.51 -4.70
N THR A 247 -19.29 10.13 -5.80
CA THR A 247 -20.41 9.18 -5.77
C THR A 247 -19.99 7.80 -5.26
N LEU A 248 -18.78 7.32 -5.61
CA LEU A 248 -18.24 6.07 -5.06
C LEU A 248 -18.04 6.15 -3.55
N GLN A 249 -17.52 7.27 -3.04
CA GLN A 249 -17.30 7.47 -1.61
C GLN A 249 -18.63 7.55 -0.85
N ASN A 250 -19.60 8.27 -1.40
CA ASN A 250 -20.95 8.41 -0.85
C ASN A 250 -21.93 8.63 -2.00
N GLU A 251 -22.95 7.78 -2.11
CA GLU A 251 -23.92 7.80 -3.22
C GLU A 251 -24.73 9.12 -3.29
N LYS A 252 -24.70 9.93 -2.24
CA LYS A 252 -25.31 11.28 -2.22
C LYS A 252 -24.41 12.38 -2.78
N TYR A 253 -23.13 12.09 -3.00
CA TYR A 253 -22.14 13.05 -3.46
C TYR A 253 -21.91 12.94 -4.97
N THR A 254 -21.44 14.04 -5.56
CA THR A 254 -20.96 14.10 -6.94
C THR A 254 -19.89 15.18 -7.07
N PHE A 255 -19.17 15.21 -8.19
CA PHE A 255 -18.21 16.26 -8.48
C PHE A 255 -18.85 17.65 -8.60
N CYS A 256 -18.17 18.65 -8.05
CA CYS A 256 -18.54 20.06 -8.17
C CYS A 256 -17.36 20.99 -7.93
N ASP A 257 -17.49 22.24 -8.38
CA ASP A 257 -16.59 23.35 -8.05
C ASP A 257 -17.22 24.33 -7.03
N GLU A 258 -18.56 24.45 -7.02
CA GLU A 258 -19.33 25.25 -6.05
C GLU A 258 -20.49 24.44 -5.40
N PRO A 259 -20.91 24.75 -4.15
CA PRO A 259 -22.05 24.09 -3.51
C PRO A 259 -23.31 24.09 -4.37
N GLY A 260 -23.88 22.91 -4.60
CA GLY A 260 -25.12 22.75 -5.38
C GLY A 260 -24.94 22.68 -6.90
N THR A 261 -23.70 22.76 -7.41
CA THR A 261 -23.38 22.49 -8.83
C THR A 261 -23.08 21.00 -9.04
N GLN A 262 -23.21 20.53 -10.29
CA GLN A 262 -22.83 19.16 -10.68
C GLN A 262 -21.96 19.21 -11.93
N HIS A 263 -20.82 18.53 -11.89
CA HIS A 263 -19.85 18.52 -12.97
C HIS A 263 -19.53 17.08 -13.41
N THR A 264 -19.15 16.94 -14.67
CA THR A 264 -18.70 15.64 -15.21
C THR A 264 -17.22 15.37 -14.94
N GLN A 265 -16.50 16.33 -14.35
CA GLN A 265 -15.07 16.25 -14.07
C GLN A 265 -14.79 16.74 -12.65
N ALA A 266 -13.82 16.11 -12.00
CA ALA A 266 -13.37 16.47 -10.66
C ALA A 266 -12.62 17.81 -10.67
N LEU A 267 -12.96 18.71 -9.74
CA LEU A 267 -12.08 19.81 -9.36
C LEU A 267 -11.02 19.27 -8.39
N VAL A 268 -9.76 19.25 -8.83
CA VAL A 268 -8.63 18.74 -8.05
C VAL A 268 -7.71 19.88 -7.63
N PHE A 269 -7.55 20.09 -6.32
CA PHE A 269 -6.67 21.10 -5.73
C PHE A 269 -5.81 20.46 -4.64
N SER A 270 -4.50 20.66 -4.68
CA SER A 270 -3.56 20.10 -3.69
C SER A 270 -3.77 18.62 -3.36
N CYS A 271 -4.09 17.78 -4.36
CA CYS A 271 -4.40 16.36 -4.21
C CYS A 271 -5.65 16.01 -3.41
N PHE A 272 -6.59 16.94 -3.39
CA PHE A 272 -7.94 16.76 -2.90
C PHE A 272 -8.96 16.98 -4.01
N VAL A 273 -10.12 16.35 -3.87
CA VAL A 273 -11.27 16.48 -4.76
C VAL A 273 -12.45 17.09 -4.01
N ALA A 274 -13.02 18.14 -4.57
CA ALA A 274 -14.26 18.72 -4.09
C ALA A 274 -15.47 17.86 -4.49
N CYS A 275 -16.33 17.59 -3.51
CA CYS A 275 -17.61 16.90 -3.68
C CYS A 275 -18.75 17.80 -3.22
N CYS A 276 -19.96 17.58 -3.73
CA CYS A 276 -21.18 18.25 -3.27
C CYS A 276 -22.27 17.24 -2.92
N GLU A 277 -23.02 17.52 -1.86
CA GLU A 277 -24.24 16.78 -1.54
C GLU A 277 -25.47 17.52 -2.09
N LYS A 278 -26.34 16.80 -2.78
CA LYS A 278 -27.55 17.40 -3.37
C LYS A 278 -28.44 18.02 -2.28
N GLY A 279 -28.71 19.32 -2.41
CA GLY A 279 -29.59 20.05 -1.49
C GLY A 279 -28.91 20.52 -0.20
N MET A 280 -27.59 20.43 -0.09
CA MET A 280 -26.83 20.98 1.02
C MET A 280 -25.79 22.00 0.54
N ASN A 281 -25.59 23.06 1.32
CA ASN A 281 -24.52 24.05 1.11
C ASN A 281 -23.22 23.59 1.81
N ILE A 282 -22.83 22.33 1.61
CA ILE A 282 -21.55 21.80 2.08
C ILE A 282 -20.75 21.25 0.90
N THR A 283 -19.44 21.46 0.93
CA THR A 283 -18.51 20.91 -0.05
C THR A 283 -17.54 19.97 0.66
N PRO A 284 -17.90 18.69 0.88
CA PRO A 284 -16.96 17.70 1.38
C PRO A 284 -15.73 17.62 0.49
N VAL A 285 -14.58 17.37 1.09
CA VAL A 285 -13.31 17.23 0.39
C VAL A 285 -12.77 15.83 0.66
N ILE A 286 -12.43 15.11 -0.39
CA ILE A 286 -11.86 13.75 -0.30
C ILE A 286 -10.45 13.73 -0.90
N LEU A 287 -9.66 12.73 -0.54
CA LEU A 287 -8.35 12.54 -1.15
C LEU A 287 -8.49 12.18 -2.62
N ALA A 288 -7.69 12.81 -3.47
CA ALA A 288 -7.54 12.37 -4.85
C ALA A 288 -6.85 10.99 -4.88
N PRO A 289 -7.31 10.06 -5.73
CA PRO A 289 -6.64 8.78 -5.91
C PRO A 289 -5.18 8.97 -6.30
N ASP A 290 -4.30 8.10 -5.79
CA ASP A 290 -2.89 8.12 -6.17
C ASP A 290 -2.72 8.03 -7.69
N GLY A 291 -1.81 8.84 -8.22
CA GLY A 291 -1.56 9.06 -9.64
C GLY A 291 -2.36 10.21 -10.27
N THR A 292 -3.33 10.80 -9.56
CA THR A 292 -4.12 11.93 -10.08
C THR A 292 -3.21 13.10 -10.46
N LYS A 293 -3.52 13.76 -11.58
CA LYS A 293 -2.82 14.96 -12.05
C LYS A 293 -3.80 16.13 -12.10
N SER A 294 -3.33 17.33 -11.78
CA SER A 294 -4.10 18.57 -11.86
C SER A 294 -3.25 19.71 -12.42
N LYS A 295 -3.85 20.89 -12.61
CA LYS A 295 -3.14 22.08 -13.08
C LYS A 295 -2.04 22.52 -12.13
N ASP A 296 -2.25 22.33 -10.83
CA ASP A 296 -1.34 22.75 -9.76
C ASP A 296 -0.47 21.60 -9.23
N CYS A 297 -0.72 20.38 -9.71
CA CYS A 297 0.01 19.20 -9.28
C CYS A 297 0.30 18.19 -10.39
N GLN A 298 1.59 17.93 -10.66
CA GLN A 298 2.00 16.96 -11.67
C GLN A 298 1.65 15.52 -11.34
N LEU A 299 1.63 15.17 -10.04
CA LEU A 299 1.36 13.82 -9.56
C LEU A 299 0.97 13.84 -8.08
N CYS A 300 -0.24 13.38 -7.79
CA CYS A 300 -0.71 13.14 -6.44
C CYS A 300 -0.28 11.75 -5.98
N LEU A 301 0.51 11.70 -4.92
CA LEU A 301 0.88 10.46 -4.26
C LEU A 301 0.62 10.59 -2.77
N ALA A 302 -0.29 9.76 -2.28
CA ALA A 302 -0.68 9.66 -0.90
C ALA A 302 -1.00 11.05 -0.33
N GLY A 303 -1.99 11.71 -0.94
CA GLY A 303 -2.48 13.04 -0.52
C GLY A 303 -1.48 14.21 -0.66
N LYS A 304 -0.28 13.99 -1.20
CA LYS A 304 0.71 15.04 -1.45
C LYS A 304 0.98 15.23 -2.92
N CYS A 305 1.26 16.47 -3.28
CA CYS A 305 1.82 16.78 -4.58
C CYS A 305 3.33 16.54 -4.60
N ILE A 306 3.82 15.78 -5.59
CA ILE A 306 5.26 15.52 -5.72
C ILE A 306 6.00 16.67 -6.42
N ASN A 307 5.33 17.37 -7.34
CA ASN A 307 5.84 18.58 -7.98
C ASN A 307 4.68 19.55 -8.19
N GLU A 308 4.71 20.67 -7.46
CA GLU A 308 3.79 21.78 -7.71
C GLU A 308 4.14 22.43 -9.04
N THR A 309 3.16 22.61 -9.90
CA THR A 309 3.33 23.38 -11.13
C THR A 309 3.29 24.85 -10.76
N THR A 310 4.46 25.48 -10.71
CA THR A 310 4.56 26.92 -10.47
C THR A 310 3.93 27.64 -11.67
N THR A 311 2.72 28.12 -11.49
CA THR A 311 2.11 29.08 -12.42
C THR A 311 2.76 30.44 -12.16
N SER A 312 3.74 30.80 -13.00
CA SER A 312 4.30 32.16 -13.06
C SER A 312 3.31 33.12 -13.70
#